data_AF-B2JDZ2-F1
#
_entry.id   AF-B2JDZ2-F1
#
_cell.length_a   1.000
_cell.length_b   1.000
_cell.length_c   1.000
_cell.angle_alpha   90.00
_cell.angle_beta   90.00
_cell.angle_gamma   90.00
#
_symmetry.space_group_name_H-M   'P 1'
#
loop_
_entity.id
_entity.type
_entity.pdbx_description
1 polymer ?
#
loop_
_entity_poly.entity_id
_entity_poly.type
_entity_poly.pdbx_seq_one_letter_code
_entity_poly.pdbx_strand_id
1 'polypeptide(L)'
;MRLHGFLIGQTETLLADVLKFTGPADAATSRFFRAHPKLGHGERGVIAEAVFAVLRRRMEFAHLAESGAGSPNRRLALLGLMQTAGRTALKPFVSEAENVWLEHVAKIDPQSLPLRIRMNLPDWIYQALSNRFEAEELAHLAAALNYPAPLDLRANPIKASRDDVLGVLSKAAIEAAATPYAPLGIRVVGKPPLTKLDAFQSGWLEVQDEGSQLLCSLVAPKRGEMIVDFCAGAGGKTLALGAMMRSTGRLYAFDISERRLAKLKPRLARSGLSNVNPVLIDSEHDAKIKRLAGKIDRVLVDAPCSGLGTLRRNPDLKWRQSPESIAELTPKQLSILTSAARLVKKGGRLVYATCSILDAENEGVVQQFLAAHSDFELVPARDVLAEQRIDLEMGDFLSLWPHRHSTDGFFAAVLERRG
;
A
#
# COMPACT_ATOMS: atom_id res chain seq x y z
N MET A 1 14.37 -25.91 1.98
CA MET A 1 13.31 -26.05 0.96
C MET A 1 13.90 -26.79 -0.25
N ARG A 2 13.28 -27.86 -0.74
CA ARG A 2 13.79 -28.58 -1.93
C ARG A 2 13.31 -27.82 -3.18
N LEU A 3 14.24 -27.24 -3.93
CA LEU A 3 13.95 -26.73 -5.27
C LEU A 3 13.87 -27.90 -6.26
N HIS A 4 13.15 -27.70 -7.35
CA HIS A 4 13.11 -28.60 -8.50
C HIS A 4 13.55 -27.81 -9.73
N GLY A 5 14.34 -28.42 -10.63
CA GLY A 5 14.93 -27.70 -11.77
C GLY A 5 13.91 -27.00 -12.67
N PHE A 6 12.69 -27.53 -12.76
CA PHE A 6 11.61 -26.89 -13.52
C PHE A 6 11.17 -25.54 -12.95
N LEU A 7 11.38 -25.27 -11.64
CA LEU A 7 11.03 -23.98 -11.01
C LEU A 7 11.84 -22.83 -11.60
N ILE A 8 13.07 -23.09 -12.08
CA ILE A 8 13.89 -22.06 -12.74
C ILE A 8 13.20 -21.58 -14.01
N GLY A 9 12.79 -22.49 -14.90
CA GLY A 9 12.08 -22.14 -16.14
C GLY A 9 10.73 -21.47 -15.90
N GLN A 10 9.98 -21.90 -14.87
CA GLN A 10 8.72 -21.24 -14.49
C GLN A 10 8.96 -19.81 -13.96
N THR A 11 10.02 -19.60 -13.18
CA THR A 11 10.42 -18.28 -12.70
C THR A 11 10.85 -17.39 -13.86
N GLU A 12 11.66 -17.90 -14.79
CA GLU A 12 12.04 -17.18 -16.02
C GLU A 12 10.81 -16.74 -16.82
N THR A 13 9.83 -17.63 -16.98
CA THR A 13 8.63 -17.38 -17.77
C THR A 13 7.76 -16.29 -17.12
N LEU A 14 7.50 -16.40 -15.81
CA LEU A 14 6.74 -15.38 -15.09
C LEU A 14 7.50 -14.04 -15.07
N LEU A 15 8.82 -14.08 -14.82
CA LEU A 15 9.64 -12.88 -14.78
C LEU A 15 9.60 -12.12 -16.12
N ALA A 16 9.71 -12.85 -17.24
CA ALA A 16 9.63 -12.27 -18.57
C ALA A 16 8.28 -11.61 -18.84
N ASP A 17 7.17 -12.11 -18.29
CA ASP A 17 5.86 -11.45 -18.41
C ASP A 17 5.76 -10.21 -17.51
N VAL A 18 6.19 -10.33 -16.26
CA VAL A 18 6.14 -9.26 -15.26
C VAL A 18 7.00 -8.06 -15.65
N LEU A 19 8.18 -8.28 -16.24
CA LEU A 19 9.09 -7.22 -16.68
C LEU A 19 8.61 -6.47 -17.93
N LYS A 20 7.51 -6.89 -18.58
CA LYS A 20 6.87 -6.10 -19.64
C LYS A 20 6.08 -4.92 -19.09
N PHE A 21 5.76 -4.93 -17.78
CA PHE A 21 5.08 -3.83 -17.10
C PHE A 21 3.71 -3.44 -17.69
N THR A 22 3.05 -4.34 -18.41
CA THR A 22 1.72 -4.14 -19.03
C THR A 22 0.57 -4.08 -18.03
N GLY A 23 0.84 -4.34 -16.75
CA GLY A 23 -0.12 -4.24 -15.66
C GLY A 23 0.50 -4.65 -14.32
N PRO A 24 -0.31 -4.69 -13.24
CA PRO A 24 0.18 -5.03 -11.91
C PRO A 24 0.85 -6.41 -11.84
N ALA A 25 2.01 -6.47 -11.19
CA ALA A 25 2.79 -7.70 -11.06
C ALA A 25 2.05 -8.82 -10.28
N ASP A 26 1.26 -8.45 -9.27
CA ASP A 26 0.42 -9.36 -8.50
C ASP A 26 -0.68 -10.01 -9.36
N ALA A 27 -1.28 -9.23 -10.27
CA ALA A 27 -2.28 -9.71 -11.21
C ALA A 27 -1.65 -10.63 -12.27
N ALA A 28 -0.46 -10.30 -12.78
CA ALA A 28 0.29 -11.17 -13.69
C ALA A 28 0.65 -12.50 -13.03
N THR A 29 1.20 -12.45 -11.82
CA THR A 29 1.51 -13.63 -10.99
C THR A 29 0.27 -14.48 -10.73
N SER A 30 -0.86 -13.85 -10.40
CA SER A 30 -2.14 -14.55 -10.18
C SER A 30 -2.72 -15.18 -11.45
N ARG A 31 -2.57 -14.55 -12.62
CA ARG A 31 -2.93 -15.17 -13.91
C ARG A 31 -2.04 -16.36 -14.21
N PHE A 32 -0.73 -16.20 -14.04
CA PHE A 32 0.25 -17.25 -14.28
C PHE A 32 -0.04 -18.50 -13.43
N PHE A 33 -0.25 -18.36 -12.11
CA PHE A 33 -0.55 -19.52 -11.26
C PHE A 33 -1.91 -20.18 -11.55
N ARG A 34 -2.89 -19.43 -12.07
CA ARG A 34 -4.15 -20.03 -12.54
C ARG A 34 -3.95 -20.86 -13.81
N ALA A 35 -3.06 -20.43 -14.71
CA ALA A 35 -2.68 -21.19 -15.90
C ALA A 35 -1.80 -22.42 -15.58
N HIS A 36 -1.20 -22.47 -14.38
CA HIS A 36 -0.30 -23.55 -13.94
C HIS A 36 -0.82 -24.25 -12.67
N PRO A 37 -1.97 -24.95 -12.73
CA PRO A 37 -2.63 -25.53 -11.56
C PRO A 37 -1.80 -26.61 -10.86
N LYS A 38 -0.86 -27.25 -11.58
CA LYS A 38 0.04 -28.29 -11.05
C LYS A 38 1.07 -27.76 -10.04
N LEU A 39 1.34 -26.45 -10.02
CA LEU A 39 2.24 -25.84 -9.04
C LEU A 39 1.62 -25.92 -7.65
N GLY A 40 2.35 -26.52 -6.71
CA GLY A 40 1.98 -26.58 -5.29
C GLY A 40 2.12 -25.23 -4.60
N HIS A 41 1.52 -25.08 -3.40
CA HIS A 41 1.56 -23.82 -2.64
C HIS A 41 2.99 -23.35 -2.34
N GLY A 42 3.88 -24.26 -1.94
CA GLY A 42 5.28 -23.95 -1.66
C GLY A 42 5.98 -23.40 -2.91
N GLU A 43 5.87 -24.09 -4.03
CA GLU A 43 6.48 -23.73 -5.32
C GLU A 43 6.02 -22.36 -5.81
N ARG A 44 4.70 -22.08 -5.73
CA ARG A 44 4.14 -20.76 -6.04
C ARG A 44 4.76 -19.67 -5.16
N GLY A 45 4.93 -19.95 -3.87
CA GLY A 45 5.58 -19.04 -2.93
C GLY A 45 7.01 -18.70 -3.34
N VAL A 46 7.81 -19.72 -3.71
CA VAL A 46 9.20 -19.52 -4.17
C VAL A 46 9.26 -18.68 -5.44
N ILE A 47 8.46 -19.04 -6.45
CA ILE A 47 8.44 -18.36 -7.73
C ILE A 47 8.04 -16.89 -7.54
N ALA A 48 7.00 -16.64 -6.74
CA ALA A 48 6.53 -15.29 -6.46
C ALA A 48 7.58 -14.47 -5.70
N GLU A 49 8.15 -14.99 -4.61
CA GLU A 49 9.17 -14.25 -3.84
C GLU A 49 10.43 -13.99 -4.68
N ALA A 50 10.85 -14.93 -5.54
CA ALA A 50 11.97 -14.72 -6.47
C ALA A 50 11.70 -13.60 -7.48
N VAL A 51 10.53 -13.59 -8.12
CA VAL A 51 10.15 -12.54 -9.08
C VAL A 51 10.05 -11.18 -8.38
N PHE A 52 9.45 -11.12 -7.19
CA PHE A 52 9.35 -9.87 -6.43
C PHE A 52 10.70 -9.40 -5.87
N ALA A 53 11.63 -10.32 -5.57
CA ALA A 53 13.01 -9.97 -5.23
C ALA A 53 13.71 -9.26 -6.41
N VAL A 54 13.53 -9.77 -7.64
CA VAL A 54 14.06 -9.10 -8.85
C VAL A 54 13.46 -7.71 -9.01
N LEU A 55 12.14 -7.54 -8.85
CA LEU A 55 11.51 -6.21 -8.95
C LEU A 55 12.05 -5.21 -7.91
N ARG A 56 12.23 -5.66 -6.65
CA ARG A 56 12.74 -4.85 -5.54
C ARG A 56 14.20 -4.45 -5.68
N ARG A 57 14.99 -5.22 -6.44
CA ARG A 57 16.43 -5.00 -6.63
C ARG A 57 16.81 -4.94 -8.11
N ARG A 58 15.89 -4.48 -8.97
CA ARG A 58 16.02 -4.58 -10.44
C ARG A 58 17.33 -4.02 -10.98
N MET A 59 17.71 -2.80 -10.59
CA MET A 59 18.96 -2.16 -11.04
C MET A 59 20.18 -2.93 -10.55
N GLU A 60 20.16 -3.36 -9.29
CA GLU A 60 21.24 -4.16 -8.71
C GLU A 60 21.40 -5.50 -9.44
N PHE A 61 20.32 -6.24 -9.60
CA PHE A 61 20.34 -7.54 -10.27
C PHE A 61 20.64 -7.41 -11.76
N ALA A 62 20.18 -6.33 -12.41
CA ALA A 62 20.55 -6.05 -13.80
C ALA A 62 22.05 -5.80 -13.94
N HIS A 63 22.63 -5.00 -13.04
CA HIS A 63 24.07 -4.74 -13.02
C HIS A 63 24.88 -6.03 -12.79
N LEU A 64 24.49 -6.84 -11.82
CA LEU A 64 25.12 -8.14 -11.56
C LEU A 64 24.95 -9.14 -12.72
N ALA A 65 23.88 -9.00 -13.51
CA ALA A 65 23.55 -9.84 -14.66
C ALA A 65 24.09 -9.31 -16.00
N GLU A 66 24.93 -8.27 -16.01
CA GLU A 66 25.64 -7.82 -17.23
C GLU A 66 26.64 -8.87 -17.73
N SER A 67 27.21 -9.65 -16.82
CA SER A 67 28.10 -10.78 -17.11
C SER A 67 27.48 -12.12 -16.73
N GLY A 68 28.15 -13.23 -17.09
CA GLY A 68 27.72 -14.59 -16.77
C GLY A 68 27.07 -15.34 -17.93
N ALA A 69 26.86 -16.64 -17.75
CA ALA A 69 26.29 -17.52 -18.78
C ALA A 69 24.75 -17.42 -18.85
N GLY A 70 24.17 -17.81 -19.99
CA GLY A 70 22.71 -17.85 -20.21
C GLY A 70 22.11 -16.54 -20.72
N SER A 71 20.78 -16.51 -20.85
CA SER A 71 20.05 -15.30 -21.26
C SER A 71 19.95 -14.28 -20.11
N PRO A 72 19.73 -12.97 -20.39
CA PRO A 72 19.52 -11.98 -19.34
C PRO A 72 18.38 -12.34 -18.37
N ASN A 73 17.26 -12.85 -18.88
CA ASN A 73 16.12 -13.27 -18.05
C ASN A 73 16.48 -14.46 -17.15
N ARG A 74 17.28 -15.39 -17.66
CA ARG A 74 17.77 -16.53 -16.87
C ARG A 74 18.67 -16.08 -15.74
N ARG A 75 19.62 -15.17 -16.01
CA ARG A 75 20.49 -14.59 -14.97
C ARG A 75 19.69 -13.89 -13.88
N LEU A 76 18.70 -13.06 -14.25
CA LEU A 76 17.83 -12.39 -13.28
C LEU A 76 16.99 -13.40 -12.46
N ALA A 77 16.43 -14.44 -13.10
CA ALA A 77 15.68 -15.48 -12.41
C ALA A 77 16.56 -16.25 -11.41
N LEU A 78 17.79 -16.58 -11.79
CA LEU A 78 18.75 -17.23 -10.90
C LEU A 78 19.13 -16.36 -9.70
N LEU A 79 19.34 -15.05 -9.88
CA LEU A 79 19.58 -14.11 -8.78
C LEU A 79 18.38 -14.02 -7.83
N GLY A 80 17.16 -13.90 -8.37
CA GLY A 80 15.93 -13.90 -7.58
C GLY A 80 15.75 -15.19 -6.77
N LEU A 81 16.00 -16.34 -7.39
CA LEU A 81 15.94 -17.64 -6.71
C LEU A 81 17.06 -17.82 -5.69
N MET A 82 18.27 -17.32 -5.96
CA MET A 82 19.39 -17.39 -5.03
C MET A 82 19.08 -16.59 -3.76
N GLN A 83 18.50 -15.40 -3.90
CA GLN A 83 18.05 -14.58 -2.77
C GLN A 83 16.94 -15.24 -1.96
N THR A 84 16.06 -16.00 -2.61
CA THR A 84 14.85 -16.58 -2.00
C THR A 84 15.11 -17.94 -1.34
N ALA A 85 15.85 -18.81 -2.02
CA ALA A 85 16.03 -20.21 -1.64
C ALA A 85 17.47 -20.56 -1.25
N GLY A 86 18.42 -19.66 -1.51
CA GLY A 86 19.84 -19.86 -1.27
C GLY A 86 20.56 -20.58 -2.41
N ARG A 87 21.85 -20.27 -2.58
CA ARG A 87 22.72 -20.85 -3.62
C ARG A 87 22.79 -22.38 -3.56
N THR A 88 22.90 -22.95 -2.36
CA THR A 88 22.99 -24.41 -2.16
C THR A 88 21.78 -25.15 -2.73
N ALA A 89 20.59 -24.54 -2.67
CA ALA A 89 19.38 -25.15 -3.22
C ALA A 89 19.35 -25.12 -4.76
N LEU A 90 20.06 -24.18 -5.39
CA LEU A 90 20.13 -24.03 -6.85
C LEU A 90 21.19 -24.93 -7.50
N LYS A 91 22.31 -25.19 -6.80
CA LYS A 91 23.48 -25.91 -7.31
C LYS A 91 23.15 -27.19 -8.10
N PRO A 92 22.19 -28.05 -7.70
CA PRO A 92 21.87 -29.27 -8.46
C PRO A 92 21.19 -29.04 -9.82
N PHE A 93 20.73 -27.82 -10.11
CA PHE A 93 19.86 -27.49 -11.24
C PHE A 93 20.44 -26.44 -12.20
N VAL A 94 21.67 -26.02 -11.95
CA VAL A 94 22.39 -25.04 -12.77
C VAL A 94 23.63 -25.68 -13.38
N SER A 95 24.09 -25.15 -14.50
CA SER A 95 25.37 -25.56 -15.09
C SER A 95 26.55 -25.14 -14.21
N GLU A 96 27.72 -25.75 -14.42
CA GLU A 96 28.93 -25.37 -13.68
C GLU A 96 29.28 -23.89 -13.89
N ALA A 97 29.16 -23.39 -15.12
CA ALA A 97 29.40 -21.98 -15.44
C ALA A 97 28.46 -21.03 -14.67
N GLU A 98 27.18 -21.40 -14.53
CA GLU A 98 26.21 -20.64 -13.74
C GLU A 98 26.50 -20.72 -12.24
N ASN A 99 26.91 -21.88 -11.73
CA ASN A 99 27.27 -22.05 -10.33
C ASN A 99 28.50 -21.20 -9.96
N VAL A 100 29.53 -21.19 -10.80
CA VAL A 100 30.73 -20.34 -10.64
C VAL A 100 30.36 -18.86 -10.66
N TRP A 101 29.50 -18.45 -11.60
CA TRP A 101 29.02 -17.07 -11.67
C TRP A 101 28.21 -16.66 -10.43
N LEU A 102 27.26 -17.50 -9.97
CA LEU A 102 26.49 -17.26 -8.75
C LEU A 102 27.40 -17.20 -7.50
N GLU A 103 28.46 -18.00 -7.46
CA GLU A 103 29.46 -17.92 -6.38
C GLU A 103 30.22 -16.59 -6.41
N HIS A 104 30.63 -16.12 -7.59
CA HIS A 104 31.28 -14.84 -7.74
C HIS A 104 30.36 -13.70 -7.28
N VAL A 105 29.10 -13.69 -7.76
CA VAL A 105 28.11 -12.67 -7.38
C VAL A 105 27.84 -12.67 -5.87
N ALA A 106 27.75 -13.83 -5.24
CA ALA A 106 27.52 -13.94 -3.79
C ALA A 106 28.67 -13.38 -2.92
N LYS A 107 29.86 -13.14 -3.49
CA LYS A 107 31.01 -12.54 -2.81
C LYS A 107 31.10 -11.03 -2.99
N ILE A 108 30.32 -10.44 -3.89
CA ILE A 108 30.28 -8.99 -4.10
C ILE A 108 29.60 -8.34 -2.90
N ASP A 109 30.27 -7.38 -2.27
CA ASP A 109 29.67 -6.56 -1.22
C ASP A 109 28.60 -5.64 -1.84
N PRO A 110 27.32 -5.76 -1.45
CA PRO A 110 26.29 -4.87 -1.96
C PRO A 110 26.59 -3.39 -1.72
N GLN A 111 27.36 -3.04 -0.68
CA GLN A 111 27.73 -1.65 -0.38
C GLN A 111 28.79 -1.08 -1.33
N SER A 112 29.57 -1.94 -2.01
CA SER A 112 30.56 -1.49 -2.99
C SER A 112 29.91 -1.06 -4.32
N LEU A 113 28.61 -1.33 -4.50
CA LEU A 113 27.89 -0.92 -5.71
C LEU A 113 27.62 0.59 -5.73
N PRO A 114 27.63 1.23 -6.92
CA PRO A 114 27.26 2.63 -7.07
C PRO A 114 25.95 2.98 -6.37
N LEU A 115 25.91 4.12 -5.68
CA LEU A 115 24.75 4.54 -4.86
C LEU A 115 23.44 4.50 -5.67
N ARG A 116 23.45 4.98 -6.92
CA ARG A 116 22.26 4.97 -7.79
C ARG A 116 21.73 3.56 -8.08
N ILE A 117 22.60 2.57 -8.17
CA ILE A 117 22.23 1.17 -8.33
C ILE A 117 21.60 0.63 -7.04
N ARG A 118 22.21 0.94 -5.88
CA ARG A 118 21.69 0.53 -4.55
C ARG A 118 20.32 1.14 -4.23
N MET A 119 20.09 2.40 -4.60
CA MET A 119 18.81 3.07 -4.39
C MET A 119 17.69 2.45 -5.22
N ASN A 120 18.01 1.88 -6.38
CA ASN A 120 17.06 1.16 -7.23
C ASN A 120 15.78 1.99 -7.53
N LEU A 121 15.98 3.27 -7.87
CA LEU A 121 14.93 4.20 -8.27
C LEU A 121 15.16 4.65 -9.72
N PRO A 122 14.11 4.72 -10.57
CA PRO A 122 14.19 5.41 -11.84
C PRO A 122 14.65 6.87 -11.67
N ASP A 123 15.32 7.41 -12.69
CA ASP A 123 15.92 8.74 -12.63
C ASP A 123 14.92 9.85 -12.28
N TRP A 124 13.73 9.81 -12.86
CA TRP A 124 12.71 10.83 -12.62
C TRP A 124 12.18 10.79 -11.17
N ILE A 125 12.05 9.61 -10.56
CA ILE A 125 11.64 9.48 -9.14
C ILE A 125 12.77 9.98 -8.25
N TYR A 126 14.01 9.59 -8.56
CA TYR A 126 15.18 10.07 -7.82
C TYR A 126 15.25 11.60 -7.85
N GLN A 127 15.10 12.22 -9.03
CA GLN A 127 15.13 13.67 -9.18
C GLN A 127 14.02 14.35 -8.38
N ALA A 128 12.78 13.84 -8.48
CA ALA A 128 11.65 14.39 -7.72
C ALA A 128 11.90 14.34 -6.20
N LEU A 129 12.42 13.22 -5.68
CA LEU A 129 12.70 13.07 -4.25
C LEU A 129 13.96 13.81 -3.80
N SER A 130 14.94 14.03 -4.68
CA SER A 130 16.16 14.81 -4.37
C SER A 130 15.87 16.28 -4.12
N ASN A 131 14.75 16.80 -4.61
CA ASN A 131 14.29 18.16 -4.30
C ASN A 131 13.72 18.28 -2.88
N ARG A 132 13.42 17.15 -2.23
CA ARG A 132 12.73 17.08 -0.94
C ARG A 132 13.60 16.54 0.20
N PHE A 133 14.59 15.72 -0.13
CA PHE A 133 15.44 15.06 0.84
C PHE A 133 16.92 15.27 0.50
N GLU A 134 17.71 15.47 1.55
CA GLU A 134 19.16 15.39 1.47
C GLU A 134 19.60 13.99 1.02
N ALA A 135 20.76 13.91 0.38
CA ALA A 135 21.23 12.69 -0.28
C ALA A 135 21.30 11.46 0.66
N GLU A 136 21.74 11.65 1.91
CA GLU A 136 21.83 10.57 2.90
C GLU A 136 20.45 10.08 3.32
N GLU A 137 19.53 10.99 3.60
CA GLU A 137 18.16 10.63 3.97
C GLU A 137 17.42 9.96 2.82
N LEU A 138 17.61 10.44 1.59
CA LEU A 138 17.04 9.81 0.40
C LEU A 138 17.56 8.38 0.21
N ALA A 139 18.82 8.11 0.54
CA ALA A 139 19.37 6.76 0.52
C ALA A 139 18.70 5.84 1.55
N HIS A 140 18.44 6.34 2.77
CA HIS A 140 17.67 5.60 3.79
C HIS A 140 16.23 5.33 3.36
N LEU A 141 15.55 6.32 2.77
CA LEU A 141 14.23 6.15 2.19
C LEU A 141 14.22 5.07 1.09
N ALA A 142 15.15 5.15 0.14
CA ALA A 142 15.26 4.20 -0.95
C ALA A 142 15.52 2.76 -0.43
N ALA A 143 16.41 2.60 0.55
CA ALA A 143 16.67 1.33 1.19
C ALA A 143 15.38 0.75 1.84
N ALA A 144 14.63 1.58 2.57
CA ALA A 144 13.37 1.17 3.19
C ALA A 144 12.28 0.80 2.16
N LEU A 145 12.18 1.52 1.04
CA LEU A 145 11.26 1.23 -0.06
C LEU A 145 11.58 -0.08 -0.79
N ASN A 146 12.86 -0.47 -0.83
CA ASN A 146 13.31 -1.71 -1.45
C ASN A 146 13.15 -2.93 -0.52
N TYR A 147 12.81 -2.72 0.76
CA TYR A 147 12.61 -3.78 1.73
C TYR A 147 11.12 -4.17 1.87
N PRO A 148 10.77 -5.47 1.92
CA PRO A 148 9.39 -5.91 2.08
C PRO A 148 8.69 -5.27 3.30
N ALA A 149 7.44 -4.85 3.14
CA ALA A 149 6.66 -4.31 4.25
C ALA A 149 6.26 -5.40 5.25
N PRO A 150 6.18 -5.08 6.56
CA PRO A 150 5.55 -5.95 7.53
C PRO A 150 4.06 -6.16 7.21
N LEU A 151 3.51 -7.22 7.80
CA LEU A 151 2.08 -7.48 7.75
C LEU A 151 1.41 -6.80 8.94
N ASP A 152 0.66 -5.74 8.66
CA ASP A 152 -0.13 -5.05 9.67
C ASP A 152 -1.60 -5.42 9.55
N LEU A 153 -2.24 -5.55 10.71
CA LEU A 153 -3.64 -5.85 10.92
C LEU A 153 -4.30 -4.72 11.68
N ARG A 154 -5.61 -4.62 11.54
CA ARG A 154 -6.47 -3.75 12.35
C ARG A 154 -7.48 -4.60 13.09
N ALA A 155 -7.50 -4.51 14.41
CA ALA A 155 -8.57 -5.08 15.23
C ALA A 155 -9.92 -4.39 14.95
N ASN A 156 -11.01 -5.14 14.97
CA ASN A 156 -12.36 -4.64 14.83
C ASN A 156 -13.01 -4.43 16.21
N PRO A 157 -13.09 -3.19 16.72
CA PRO A 157 -13.54 -2.91 18.07
C PRO A 157 -15.04 -3.15 18.28
N ILE A 158 -15.80 -3.50 17.23
CA ILE A 158 -17.19 -3.96 17.35
C ILE A 158 -17.24 -5.41 17.87
N LYS A 159 -16.19 -6.19 17.62
CA LYS A 159 -16.18 -7.63 17.87
C LYS A 159 -15.14 -8.08 18.89
N ALA A 160 -13.99 -7.42 18.93
CA ALA A 160 -12.88 -7.79 19.79
C ALA A 160 -11.99 -6.58 20.08
N SER A 161 -11.36 -6.57 21.26
CA SER A 161 -10.29 -5.61 21.55
C SER A 161 -9.00 -5.98 20.80
N ARG A 162 -8.04 -5.05 20.75
CA ARG A 162 -6.70 -5.32 20.20
C ARG A 162 -6.02 -6.48 20.94
N ASP A 163 -6.18 -6.52 22.26
CA ASP A 163 -5.54 -7.50 23.13
C ASP A 163 -6.17 -8.89 22.96
N ASP A 164 -7.49 -8.97 22.73
CA ASP A 164 -8.15 -10.23 22.36
C ASP A 164 -7.57 -10.81 21.07
N VAL A 165 -7.38 -9.96 20.06
CA VAL A 165 -6.80 -10.39 18.77
C VAL A 165 -5.34 -10.85 18.97
N LEU A 166 -4.52 -10.12 19.73
CA LEU A 166 -3.17 -10.55 20.07
C LEU A 166 -3.15 -11.89 20.80
N GLY A 167 -4.08 -12.11 21.73
CA GLY A 167 -4.23 -13.39 22.43
C GLY A 167 -4.57 -14.55 21.49
N VAL A 168 -5.45 -14.34 20.50
CA VAL A 168 -5.76 -15.35 19.48
C VAL A 168 -4.55 -15.65 18.59
N LEU A 169 -3.81 -14.63 18.17
CA LEU A 169 -2.60 -14.80 17.36
C LEU A 169 -1.52 -15.59 18.12
N SER A 170 -1.31 -15.25 19.40
CA SER A 170 -0.37 -15.97 20.28
C SER A 170 -0.73 -17.45 20.43
N LYS A 171 -2.02 -17.77 20.67
CA LYS A 171 -2.51 -19.17 20.72
C LYS A 171 -2.31 -19.93 19.41
N ALA A 172 -2.33 -19.22 18.27
CA ALA A 172 -2.04 -19.79 16.96
C ALA A 172 -0.54 -19.86 16.63
N ALA A 173 0.34 -19.58 17.60
CA ALA A 173 1.79 -19.48 17.43
C ALA A 173 2.21 -18.45 16.37
N ILE A 174 1.42 -17.37 16.23
CA ILE A 174 1.72 -16.24 15.38
C ILE A 174 2.30 -15.12 16.25
N GLU A 175 3.57 -14.81 16.04
CA GLU A 175 4.26 -13.71 16.71
C GLU A 175 3.72 -12.37 16.17
N ALA A 176 3.19 -11.55 17.07
CA ALA A 176 2.62 -10.25 16.75
C ALA A 176 2.70 -9.31 17.97
N ALA A 177 2.74 -8.01 17.70
CA ALA A 177 2.74 -6.96 18.71
C ALA A 177 1.81 -5.81 18.29
N ALA A 178 1.42 -4.97 19.25
CA ALA A 178 0.75 -3.72 18.93
C ALA A 178 1.65 -2.84 18.04
N THR A 179 1.06 -2.14 17.07
CA THR A 179 1.80 -1.13 16.32
C THR A 179 1.98 0.13 17.18
N PRO A 180 3.03 0.95 16.94
CA PRO A 180 3.35 2.07 17.81
C PRO A 180 2.35 3.24 17.74
N TYR A 181 1.68 3.45 16.60
CA TYR A 181 0.88 4.65 16.35
C TYR A 181 -0.62 4.35 16.28
N ALA A 182 -1.03 3.38 15.46
CA ALA A 182 -2.45 3.08 15.28
C ALA A 182 -3.04 2.38 16.52
N PRO A 183 -4.08 2.93 17.17
CA PRO A 183 -4.62 2.37 18.42
C PRO A 183 -5.14 0.93 18.32
N LEU A 184 -5.58 0.52 17.12
CA LEU A 184 -6.10 -0.82 16.82
C LEU A 184 -5.13 -1.65 15.97
N GLY A 185 -3.94 -1.12 15.71
CA GLY A 185 -2.96 -1.73 14.83
C GLY A 185 -2.19 -2.86 15.51
N ILE A 186 -1.95 -3.92 14.76
CA ILE A 186 -1.17 -5.09 15.17
C ILE A 186 -0.18 -5.42 14.06
N ARG A 187 1.11 -5.50 14.38
CA ARG A 187 2.17 -5.92 13.45
C ARG A 187 2.50 -7.38 13.66
N VAL A 188 2.46 -8.15 12.58
CA VAL A 188 2.73 -9.58 12.57
C VAL A 188 4.12 -9.84 11.99
N VAL A 189 4.87 -10.74 12.63
CA VAL A 189 6.16 -11.21 12.11
C VAL A 189 5.90 -12.21 10.98
N GLY A 190 6.53 -11.97 9.82
CA GLY A 190 6.34 -12.79 8.63
C GLY A 190 4.97 -12.62 7.97
N LYS A 191 4.53 -13.65 7.25
CA LYS A 191 3.27 -13.64 6.47
C LYS A 191 2.47 -14.94 6.71
N PRO A 192 2.01 -15.22 7.94
CA PRO A 192 1.25 -16.43 8.22
C PRO A 192 -0.10 -16.44 7.47
N PRO A 193 -0.70 -17.63 7.24
CA PRO A 193 -1.97 -17.77 6.53
C PRO A 193 -3.16 -17.34 7.40
N LEU A 194 -3.41 -16.04 7.51
CA LEU A 194 -4.44 -15.47 8.38
C LEU A 194 -5.87 -15.83 8.00
N THR A 195 -6.14 -16.09 6.72
CA THR A 195 -7.51 -16.33 6.22
C THR A 195 -8.18 -17.58 6.78
N LYS A 196 -7.39 -18.48 7.36
CA LYS A 196 -7.87 -19.71 8.02
C LYS A 196 -8.18 -19.54 9.49
N LEU A 197 -7.85 -18.39 10.10
CA LEU A 197 -8.13 -18.14 11.50
C LEU A 197 -9.61 -17.80 11.69
N ASP A 198 -10.23 -18.37 12.72
CA ASP A 198 -11.62 -18.07 13.10
C ASP A 198 -11.81 -16.57 13.38
N ALA A 199 -10.80 -15.91 13.95
CA ALA A 199 -10.81 -14.46 14.16
C ALA A 199 -10.89 -13.67 12.84
N PHE A 200 -10.21 -14.13 11.78
CA PHE A 200 -10.31 -13.49 10.46
C PHE A 200 -11.70 -13.73 9.83
N GLN A 201 -12.17 -14.98 9.85
CA GLN A 201 -13.45 -15.36 9.25
C GLN A 201 -14.64 -14.71 9.96
N SER A 202 -14.55 -14.58 11.29
CA SER A 202 -15.54 -13.90 12.13
C SER A 202 -15.40 -12.37 12.11
N GLY A 203 -14.44 -11.81 11.36
CA GLY A 203 -14.26 -10.37 11.19
C GLY A 203 -13.76 -9.62 12.42
N TRP A 204 -13.02 -10.30 13.31
CA TRP A 204 -12.35 -9.67 14.46
C TRP A 204 -11.17 -8.81 14.04
N LEU A 205 -10.60 -9.07 12.86
CA LEU A 205 -9.46 -8.34 12.32
C LEU A 205 -9.54 -8.18 10.80
N GLU A 206 -8.87 -7.17 10.28
CA GLU A 206 -8.68 -6.92 8.85
C GLU A 206 -7.20 -6.69 8.54
N VAL A 207 -6.75 -7.08 7.34
CA VAL A 207 -5.39 -6.72 6.87
C VAL A 207 -5.39 -5.27 6.42
N GLN A 208 -4.58 -4.43 7.07
CA GLN A 208 -4.44 -3.02 6.74
C GLN A 208 -3.14 -2.44 7.31
N ASP A 209 -2.36 -1.77 6.45
CA ASP A 209 -1.18 -1.00 6.85
C ASP A 209 -1.50 0.01 7.95
N GLU A 210 -0.62 0.15 8.95
CA GLU A 210 -0.76 1.11 10.05
C GLU A 210 -0.98 2.55 9.56
N GLY A 211 -0.24 3.00 8.54
CA GLY A 211 -0.41 4.34 7.97
C GLY A 211 -1.81 4.54 7.39
N SER A 212 -2.36 3.51 6.74
CA SER A 212 -3.74 3.54 6.25
C SER A 212 -4.79 3.62 7.37
N GLN A 213 -4.48 3.09 8.56
CA GLN A 213 -5.34 3.21 9.75
C GLN A 213 -5.34 4.64 10.28
N LEU A 214 -4.16 5.28 10.35
CA LEU A 214 -4.01 6.67 10.82
C LEU A 214 -4.79 7.69 9.98
N LEU A 215 -4.97 7.44 8.69
CA LEU A 215 -5.84 8.24 7.83
C LEU A 215 -7.28 8.29 8.35
N CYS A 216 -7.79 7.20 8.91
CA CYS A 216 -9.14 7.15 9.50
C CYS A 216 -9.20 7.95 10.82
N SER A 217 -8.10 7.99 11.58
CA SER A 217 -7.99 8.80 12.79
C SER A 217 -8.07 10.29 12.48
N LEU A 218 -7.49 10.75 11.37
CA LEU A 218 -7.61 12.16 10.93
C LEU A 218 -9.03 12.56 10.55
N VAL A 219 -9.81 11.62 10.00
CA VAL A 219 -11.24 11.83 9.77
C VAL A 219 -11.95 12.05 11.10
N ALA A 220 -11.55 11.34 12.17
CA ALA A 220 -12.13 11.45 13.51
C ALA A 220 -13.69 11.40 13.53
N PRO A 221 -14.33 10.43 12.86
CA PRO A 221 -15.79 10.38 12.74
C PRO A 221 -16.46 10.19 14.11
N LYS A 222 -17.57 10.89 14.33
CA LYS A 222 -18.37 10.76 15.55
C LYS A 222 -19.59 9.88 15.32
N ARG A 223 -20.16 9.37 16.43
CA ARG A 223 -21.40 8.60 16.40
C ARG A 223 -22.55 9.47 15.90
N GLY A 224 -23.44 8.88 15.10
CA GLY A 224 -24.61 9.58 14.54
C GLY A 224 -24.34 10.48 13.33
N GLU A 225 -23.07 10.80 13.01
CA GLU A 225 -22.71 11.64 11.86
C GLU A 225 -23.02 10.95 10.51
N MET A 226 -23.18 11.76 9.47
CA MET A 226 -23.16 11.36 8.07
C MET A 226 -21.74 11.50 7.52
N ILE A 227 -21.14 10.38 7.15
CA ILE A 227 -19.76 10.29 6.65
C ILE A 227 -19.74 9.75 5.22
N VAL A 228 -18.80 10.21 4.41
CA VAL A 228 -18.53 9.67 3.07
C VAL A 228 -17.08 9.23 2.95
N ASP A 229 -16.86 7.99 2.52
CA ASP A 229 -15.59 7.51 1.97
C ASP A 229 -15.72 7.56 0.44
N PHE A 230 -15.12 8.57 -0.18
CA PHE A 230 -15.41 8.97 -1.57
C PHE A 230 -14.76 8.06 -2.62
N CYS A 231 -13.69 7.37 -2.23
CA CYS A 231 -12.92 6.45 -3.08
C CYS A 231 -12.68 5.13 -2.33
N ALA A 232 -13.77 4.51 -1.90
CA ALA A 232 -13.78 3.45 -0.90
C ALA A 232 -13.00 2.18 -1.30
N GLY A 233 -12.84 1.91 -2.60
CA GLY A 233 -12.12 0.72 -3.07
C GLY A 233 -12.77 -0.56 -2.57
N ALA A 234 -11.96 -1.43 -1.98
CA ALA A 234 -12.43 -2.66 -1.33
C ALA A 234 -12.94 -2.41 0.11
N GLY A 235 -13.06 -1.16 0.53
CA GLY A 235 -13.66 -0.68 1.78
C GLY A 235 -12.83 -0.88 3.04
N GLY A 236 -11.50 -0.97 2.93
CA GLY A 236 -10.63 -1.09 4.12
C GLY A 236 -10.84 0.07 5.11
N LYS A 237 -10.78 1.31 4.62
CA LYS A 237 -10.99 2.52 5.41
C LYS A 237 -12.46 2.71 5.79
N THR A 238 -13.40 2.45 4.88
CA THR A 238 -14.84 2.39 5.18
C THR A 238 -15.14 1.54 6.42
N LEU A 239 -14.59 0.33 6.51
CA LEU A 239 -14.82 -0.55 7.66
C LEU A 239 -14.21 0.00 8.96
N ALA A 240 -13.09 0.73 8.88
CA ALA A 240 -12.52 1.42 10.04
C ALA A 240 -13.44 2.54 10.51
N LEU A 241 -13.85 3.42 9.59
CA LEU A 241 -14.73 4.55 9.88
C LEU A 241 -16.05 4.06 10.49
N GLY A 242 -16.68 3.03 9.91
CA GLY A 242 -17.92 2.46 10.45
C GLY A 242 -17.76 1.89 11.86
N ALA A 243 -16.62 1.26 12.16
CA ALA A 243 -16.31 0.74 13.49
C ALA A 243 -16.04 1.86 14.52
N MET A 244 -15.36 2.95 14.11
CA MET A 244 -15.17 4.15 14.93
C MET A 244 -16.50 4.82 15.28
N MET A 245 -17.43 4.87 14.31
CA MET A 245 -18.81 5.32 14.49
C MET A 245 -19.67 4.37 15.33
N ARG A 246 -19.13 3.24 15.79
CA ARG A 246 -19.85 2.18 16.52
C ARG A 246 -21.09 1.68 15.78
N SER A 247 -21.00 1.56 14.46
CA SER A 247 -22.13 1.18 13.59
C SER A 247 -23.37 2.08 13.74
N THR A 248 -23.20 3.36 14.08
CA THR A 248 -24.28 4.36 14.18
C THR A 248 -24.15 5.43 13.08
N GLY A 249 -25.17 6.27 12.89
CA GLY A 249 -25.17 7.29 11.85
C GLY A 249 -25.27 6.69 10.45
N ARG A 250 -24.67 7.37 9.45
CA ARG A 250 -24.70 6.90 8.06
C ARG A 250 -23.35 7.04 7.39
N LEU A 251 -22.78 5.94 6.93
CA LEU A 251 -21.53 5.93 6.17
C LEU A 251 -21.82 5.52 4.72
N TYR A 252 -21.48 6.39 3.77
CA TYR A 252 -21.53 6.06 2.35
C TYR A 252 -20.14 5.68 1.86
N ALA A 253 -20.05 4.59 1.11
CA ALA A 253 -18.82 4.15 0.45
C ALA A 253 -19.00 4.27 -1.06
N PHE A 254 -18.41 5.32 -1.64
CA PHE A 254 -18.47 5.60 -3.07
C PHE A 254 -17.28 4.99 -3.79
N ASP A 255 -17.52 4.42 -4.97
CA ASP A 255 -16.49 4.03 -5.91
C ASP A 255 -17.10 3.94 -7.31
N ILE A 256 -16.29 4.15 -8.35
CA ILE A 256 -16.67 3.95 -9.76
C ILE A 256 -16.55 2.49 -10.20
N SER A 257 -15.87 1.66 -9.42
CA SER A 257 -15.59 0.26 -9.74
C SER A 257 -16.53 -0.67 -8.98
N GLU A 258 -17.51 -1.21 -9.69
CA GLU A 258 -18.39 -2.24 -9.17
C GLU A 258 -17.60 -3.45 -8.65
N ARG A 259 -16.54 -3.85 -9.38
CA ARG A 259 -15.66 -4.96 -8.98
C ARG A 259 -14.98 -4.71 -7.62
N ARG A 260 -14.59 -3.48 -7.30
CA ARG A 260 -14.01 -3.15 -5.99
C ARG A 260 -15.07 -3.15 -4.89
N LEU A 261 -16.23 -2.55 -5.12
CA LEU A 261 -17.36 -2.58 -4.18
C LEU A 261 -17.88 -4.00 -3.92
N ALA A 262 -17.86 -4.88 -4.92
CA ALA A 262 -18.23 -6.28 -4.74
C ALA A 262 -17.32 -6.99 -3.74
N LYS A 263 -16.04 -6.60 -3.63
CA LYS A 263 -15.12 -7.12 -2.60
C LYS A 263 -15.42 -6.59 -1.20
N LEU A 264 -16.08 -5.43 -1.07
CA LEU A 264 -16.50 -4.90 0.23
C LEU A 264 -17.65 -5.72 0.82
N LYS A 265 -18.63 -6.16 0.02
CA LYS A 265 -19.81 -6.91 0.48
C LYS A 265 -19.51 -8.06 1.47
N PRO A 266 -18.64 -9.05 1.16
CA PRO A 266 -18.33 -10.12 2.10
C PRO A 266 -17.55 -9.63 3.34
N ARG A 267 -16.74 -8.58 3.22
CA ARG A 267 -16.02 -7.98 4.35
C ARG A 267 -16.98 -7.24 5.29
N LEU A 268 -17.98 -6.58 4.73
CA LEU A 268 -19.04 -5.90 5.47
C LEU A 268 -19.92 -6.90 6.21
N ALA A 269 -20.31 -8.01 5.56
CA ALA A 269 -21.10 -9.06 6.20
C ALA A 269 -20.42 -9.62 7.46
N ARG A 270 -19.10 -9.85 7.41
CA ARG A 270 -18.35 -10.33 8.58
C ARG A 270 -17.96 -9.23 9.57
N SER A 271 -18.01 -7.94 9.22
CA SER A 271 -17.57 -6.87 10.14
C SER A 271 -18.57 -6.60 11.26
N GLY A 272 -19.84 -6.95 11.05
CA GLY A 272 -20.93 -6.64 11.98
C GLY A 272 -21.44 -5.20 11.88
N LEU A 273 -21.05 -4.46 10.84
CA LEU A 273 -21.53 -3.10 10.60
C LEU A 273 -22.85 -3.12 9.82
N SER A 274 -23.77 -2.24 10.22
CA SER A 274 -25.09 -2.05 9.57
C SER A 274 -25.30 -0.64 9.01
N ASN A 275 -24.44 0.33 9.35
CA ASN A 275 -24.55 1.74 8.95
C ASN A 275 -23.87 2.06 7.60
N VAL A 276 -23.29 1.07 6.93
CA VAL A 276 -22.52 1.26 5.68
C VAL A 276 -23.40 1.08 4.46
N ASN A 277 -23.35 2.05 3.55
CA ASN A 277 -24.11 2.08 2.30
C ASN A 277 -23.11 2.12 1.12
N PRO A 278 -22.72 0.98 0.54
CA PRO A 278 -21.93 0.96 -0.69
C PRO A 278 -22.76 1.54 -1.85
N VAL A 279 -22.21 2.51 -2.57
CA VAL A 279 -22.89 3.16 -3.71
C VAL A 279 -21.93 3.24 -4.89
N LEU A 280 -22.33 2.61 -6.00
CA LEU A 280 -21.66 2.77 -7.28
C LEU A 280 -22.01 4.16 -7.84
N ILE A 281 -20.98 4.94 -8.17
CA ILE A 281 -21.11 6.24 -8.85
C ILE A 281 -20.49 6.14 -10.25
N ASP A 282 -21.02 6.89 -11.21
CA ASP A 282 -20.49 6.84 -12.59
C ASP A 282 -19.20 7.66 -12.72
N SER A 283 -19.13 8.77 -11.99
CA SER A 283 -17.96 9.65 -11.89
C SER A 283 -18.06 10.53 -10.65
N GLU A 284 -17.05 11.35 -10.40
CA GLU A 284 -17.08 12.42 -9.40
C GLU A 284 -18.17 13.48 -9.70
N HIS A 285 -18.83 13.45 -10.84
CA HIS A 285 -19.92 14.36 -11.18
C HIS A 285 -21.32 13.71 -11.12
N ASP A 286 -21.43 12.47 -10.63
CA ASP A 286 -22.70 11.73 -10.50
C ASP A 286 -23.76 12.52 -9.71
N ALA A 287 -25.01 12.49 -10.18
CA ALA A 287 -26.14 13.18 -9.56
C ALA A 287 -26.41 12.75 -8.10
N LYS A 288 -26.03 11.53 -7.71
CA LYS A 288 -26.11 11.02 -6.32
C LYS A 288 -25.26 11.87 -5.38
N ILE A 289 -24.10 12.37 -5.83
CA ILE A 289 -23.23 13.27 -5.07
C ILE A 289 -23.95 14.60 -4.86
N LYS A 290 -24.53 15.17 -5.93
CA LYS A 290 -25.27 16.44 -5.86
C LYS A 290 -26.41 16.41 -4.84
N ARG A 291 -27.10 15.26 -4.69
CA ARG A 291 -28.20 15.09 -3.70
C ARG A 291 -27.74 15.20 -2.24
N LEU A 292 -26.45 14.98 -1.98
CA LEU A 292 -25.83 15.03 -0.65
C LEU A 292 -25.03 16.32 -0.40
N ALA A 293 -25.08 17.29 -1.32
CA ALA A 293 -24.35 18.54 -1.19
C ALA A 293 -24.68 19.28 0.12
N GLY A 294 -23.64 19.69 0.85
CA GLY A 294 -23.73 20.41 2.13
C GLY A 294 -24.36 19.63 3.30
N LYS A 295 -24.50 18.30 3.21
CA LYS A 295 -25.15 17.46 4.24
C LYS A 295 -24.20 16.57 5.03
N ILE A 296 -22.96 16.43 4.57
CA ILE A 296 -22.02 15.45 5.11
C ILE A 296 -21.14 16.11 6.17
N ASP A 297 -21.09 15.51 7.36
CA ASP A 297 -20.29 15.99 8.47
C ASP A 297 -18.80 15.86 8.15
N ARG A 298 -18.39 14.70 7.62
CA ARG A 298 -17.00 14.46 7.23
C ARG A 298 -16.86 13.61 5.99
N VAL A 299 -15.88 13.95 5.16
CA VAL A 299 -15.57 13.26 3.91
C VAL A 299 -14.12 12.82 3.93
N LEU A 300 -13.86 11.56 3.59
CA LEU A 300 -12.54 11.04 3.28
C LEU A 300 -12.40 10.89 1.76
N VAL A 301 -11.32 11.44 1.22
CA VAL A 301 -10.88 11.25 -0.16
C VAL A 301 -9.53 10.53 -0.12
N ASP A 302 -9.56 9.20 -0.17
CA ASP A 302 -8.37 8.37 -0.43
C ASP A 302 -8.16 8.28 -1.94
N ALA A 303 -7.50 9.30 -2.50
CA ALA A 303 -7.54 9.55 -3.93
C ALA A 303 -6.79 8.46 -4.73
N PRO A 304 -7.26 8.12 -5.95
CA PRO A 304 -6.46 7.34 -6.88
C PRO A 304 -5.15 8.10 -7.18
N CYS A 305 -4.02 7.44 -6.92
CA CYS A 305 -2.69 8.02 -7.02
C CYS A 305 -1.69 7.02 -7.62
N SER A 306 -0.45 7.46 -7.79
CA SER A 306 0.64 6.66 -8.33
C SER A 306 0.95 5.41 -7.49
N GLY A 307 0.65 5.46 -6.18
CA GLY A 307 0.92 4.39 -5.23
C GLY A 307 2.40 4.22 -4.88
N LEU A 308 3.26 5.20 -5.20
CA LEU A 308 4.70 5.15 -4.98
C LEU A 308 5.12 5.08 -3.50
N GLY A 309 4.21 5.36 -2.56
CA GLY A 309 4.43 5.09 -1.14
C GLY A 309 4.36 3.60 -0.78
N THR A 310 3.77 2.77 -1.63
CA THR A 310 3.54 1.33 -1.35
C THR A 310 4.56 0.39 -2.01
N LEU A 311 5.72 0.90 -2.44
CA LEU A 311 6.73 0.13 -3.20
C LEU A 311 7.24 -1.12 -2.47
N ARG A 312 7.20 -1.11 -1.15
CA ARG A 312 7.52 -2.26 -0.28
C ARG A 312 6.61 -3.46 -0.53
N ARG A 313 5.37 -3.18 -0.93
CA ARG A 313 4.31 -4.15 -1.26
C ARG A 313 4.22 -4.37 -2.77
N ASN A 314 4.28 -3.30 -3.55
CA ASN A 314 4.11 -3.29 -5.01
C ASN A 314 5.36 -2.69 -5.70
N PRO A 315 6.49 -3.41 -5.73
CA PRO A 315 7.77 -2.89 -6.21
C PRO A 315 7.80 -2.63 -7.72
N ASP A 316 6.82 -3.15 -8.47
CA ASP A 316 6.64 -2.88 -9.89
C ASP A 316 6.19 -1.43 -10.18
N LEU A 317 5.51 -0.77 -9.23
CA LEU A 317 4.92 0.56 -9.47
C LEU A 317 5.96 1.58 -9.92
N LYS A 318 7.15 1.61 -9.33
CA LYS A 318 8.21 2.55 -9.74
C LYS A 318 8.67 2.36 -11.19
N TRP A 319 8.45 1.20 -11.80
CA TRP A 319 8.78 0.93 -13.19
C TRP A 319 7.58 1.09 -14.15
N ARG A 320 6.36 1.06 -13.61
CA ARG A 320 5.12 1.25 -14.37
C ARG A 320 4.66 2.70 -14.44
N GLN A 321 5.01 3.50 -13.44
CA GLN A 321 4.71 4.93 -13.43
C GLN A 321 5.72 5.71 -14.26
N SER A 322 5.26 6.83 -14.81
CA SER A 322 6.06 7.81 -15.55
C SER A 322 5.67 9.24 -15.17
N PRO A 323 6.50 10.26 -15.47
CA PRO A 323 6.12 11.65 -15.27
C PRO A 323 4.76 12.03 -15.88
N GLU A 324 4.46 11.50 -17.07
CA GLU A 324 3.19 11.73 -17.77
C GLU A 324 2.02 11.15 -16.99
N SER A 325 2.16 9.94 -16.45
CA SER A 325 1.11 9.33 -15.61
C SER A 325 0.82 10.16 -14.35
N ILE A 326 1.83 10.82 -13.76
CA ILE A 326 1.64 11.73 -12.63
C ILE A 326 0.87 12.98 -13.08
N ALA A 327 1.25 13.55 -14.22
CA ALA A 327 0.58 14.71 -14.80
C ALA A 327 -0.89 14.45 -15.16
N GLU A 328 -1.26 13.20 -15.50
CA GLU A 328 -2.65 12.79 -15.71
C GLU A 328 -3.42 12.58 -14.39
N LEU A 329 -2.74 12.12 -13.34
CA LEU A 329 -3.36 11.83 -12.03
C LEU A 329 -3.69 13.10 -11.24
N THR A 330 -2.79 14.10 -11.21
CA THR A 330 -2.96 15.31 -10.41
C THR A 330 -4.27 16.07 -10.73
N PRO A 331 -4.64 16.34 -12.00
CA PRO A 331 -5.93 16.99 -12.32
C PRO A 331 -7.14 16.16 -11.89
N LYS A 332 -7.06 14.83 -12.00
CA LYS A 332 -8.13 13.93 -11.56
C LYS A 332 -8.28 13.94 -10.05
N GLN A 333 -7.18 13.94 -9.30
CA GLN A 333 -7.18 14.07 -7.84
C GLN A 333 -7.84 15.39 -7.41
N LEU A 334 -7.49 16.50 -8.07
CA LEU A 334 -8.11 17.80 -7.83
C LEU A 334 -9.62 17.79 -8.15
N SER A 335 -10.04 17.23 -9.29
CA SER A 335 -11.47 17.10 -9.66
C SER A 335 -12.27 16.32 -8.61
N ILE A 336 -11.71 15.19 -8.14
CA ILE A 336 -12.30 14.37 -7.08
C ILE A 336 -12.39 15.16 -5.77
N LEU A 337 -11.32 15.83 -5.37
CA LEU A 337 -11.27 16.62 -4.13
C LEU A 337 -12.29 17.78 -4.16
N THR A 338 -12.34 18.53 -5.26
CA THR A 338 -13.33 19.59 -5.49
C THR A 338 -14.76 19.05 -5.47
N SER A 339 -14.99 17.86 -6.05
CA SER A 339 -16.32 17.26 -6.00
C SER A 339 -16.73 16.87 -4.58
N ALA A 340 -15.83 16.20 -3.86
CA ALA A 340 -16.03 15.76 -2.49
C ALA A 340 -16.27 16.94 -1.54
N ALA A 341 -15.57 18.07 -1.74
CA ALA A 341 -15.75 19.29 -0.96
C ALA A 341 -17.20 19.82 -0.96
N ARG A 342 -17.93 19.64 -2.06
CA ARG A 342 -19.35 20.07 -2.18
C ARG A 342 -20.27 19.33 -1.21
N LEU A 343 -19.91 18.13 -0.78
CA LEU A 343 -20.68 17.33 0.17
C LEU A 343 -20.59 17.88 1.59
N VAL A 344 -19.47 18.52 1.92
CA VAL A 344 -19.11 18.93 3.27
C VAL A 344 -20.02 20.07 3.72
N LYS A 345 -20.69 19.89 4.85
CA LYS A 345 -21.46 20.97 5.48
C LYS A 345 -20.54 22.06 6.03
N LYS A 346 -21.08 23.24 6.37
CA LYS A 346 -20.32 24.26 7.10
C LYS A 346 -19.85 23.72 8.46
N GLY A 347 -18.59 23.99 8.83
CA GLY A 347 -17.91 23.39 9.99
C GLY A 347 -17.63 21.89 9.84
N GLY A 348 -17.86 21.32 8.65
CA GLY A 348 -17.56 19.91 8.36
C GLY A 348 -16.09 19.73 7.94
N ARG A 349 -15.64 18.47 7.97
CA ARG A 349 -14.25 18.10 7.70
C ARG A 349 -14.09 17.36 6.37
N LEU A 350 -13.01 17.65 5.66
CA LEU A 350 -12.59 16.97 4.44
C LEU A 350 -11.14 16.50 4.62
N VAL A 351 -10.92 15.20 4.56
CA VAL A 351 -9.57 14.63 4.61
C VAL A 351 -9.18 14.15 3.22
N TYR A 352 -8.19 14.81 2.63
CA TYR A 352 -7.54 14.35 1.40
C TYR A 352 -6.35 13.47 1.76
N ALA A 353 -6.22 12.31 1.14
CA ALA A 353 -5.12 11.39 1.38
C ALA A 353 -4.68 10.66 0.11
N THR A 354 -3.41 10.29 0.06
CA THR A 354 -2.83 9.44 -0.98
C THR A 354 -1.85 8.45 -0.37
N CYS A 355 -1.51 7.40 -1.12
CA CYS A 355 -0.32 6.59 -0.86
C CYS A 355 0.81 6.94 -1.85
N SER A 356 0.97 8.23 -2.15
CA SER A 356 2.09 8.78 -2.93
C SER A 356 3.12 9.44 -2.01
N ILE A 357 4.35 9.50 -2.52
CA ILE A 357 5.50 10.18 -1.90
C ILE A 357 5.93 11.42 -2.70
N LEU A 358 5.11 11.85 -3.67
CA LEU A 358 5.41 12.97 -4.56
C LEU A 358 4.55 14.18 -4.20
N ASP A 359 5.19 15.33 -4.06
CA ASP A 359 4.54 16.61 -3.73
C ASP A 359 3.46 16.99 -4.74
N ALA A 360 3.67 16.64 -6.03
CA ALA A 360 2.73 16.89 -7.11
C ALA A 360 1.35 16.24 -6.92
N GLU A 361 1.27 15.12 -6.20
CA GLU A 361 0.01 14.44 -5.86
C GLU A 361 -0.48 14.77 -4.44
N ASN A 362 0.35 15.44 -3.65
CA ASN A 362 0.18 15.65 -2.22
C ASN A 362 -0.05 17.13 -1.93
N GLU A 363 0.97 17.82 -1.39
CA GLU A 363 0.94 19.23 -1.05
C GLU A 363 0.53 20.10 -2.25
N GLY A 364 0.98 19.78 -3.46
CA GLY A 364 0.64 20.50 -4.68
C GLY A 364 -0.85 20.48 -5.03
N VAL A 365 -1.54 19.34 -4.84
CA VAL A 365 -3.00 19.23 -5.03
C VAL A 365 -3.73 20.06 -3.98
N VAL A 366 -3.30 19.97 -2.71
CA VAL A 366 -3.94 20.67 -1.60
C VAL A 366 -3.78 22.19 -1.74
N GLN A 367 -2.61 22.67 -2.13
CA GLN A 367 -2.36 24.09 -2.37
C GLN A 367 -3.24 24.63 -3.51
N GLN A 368 -3.34 23.91 -4.63
CA GLN A 368 -4.23 24.30 -5.74
C GLN A 368 -5.69 24.33 -5.30
N PHE A 369 -6.13 23.33 -4.51
CA PHE A 369 -7.48 23.31 -3.96
C PHE A 369 -7.75 24.52 -3.05
N LEU A 370 -6.88 24.79 -2.07
CA LEU A 370 -7.05 25.90 -1.13
C LEU A 370 -7.02 27.27 -1.82
N ALA A 371 -6.24 27.43 -2.89
CA ALA A 371 -6.24 28.64 -3.71
C ALA A 371 -7.59 28.88 -4.43
N ALA A 372 -8.29 27.82 -4.81
CA ALA A 372 -9.58 27.88 -5.50
C ALA A 372 -10.80 27.85 -4.56
N HIS A 373 -10.62 27.42 -3.31
CA HIS A 373 -11.70 27.17 -2.34
C HIS A 373 -11.46 27.93 -1.04
N SER A 374 -11.74 29.25 -1.05
CA SER A 374 -11.57 30.14 0.11
C SER A 374 -12.54 29.86 1.27
N ASP A 375 -13.54 29.00 1.06
CA ASP A 375 -14.43 28.48 2.09
C ASP A 375 -13.85 27.26 2.84
N PHE A 376 -12.63 26.82 2.51
CA PHE A 376 -11.89 25.81 3.24
C PHE A 376 -10.59 26.36 3.82
N GLU A 377 -10.15 25.77 4.92
CA GLU A 377 -8.86 26.03 5.53
C GLU A 377 -8.18 24.76 6.00
N LEU A 378 -6.85 24.80 6.06
CA LEU A 378 -6.02 23.70 6.52
C LEU A 378 -6.05 23.64 8.05
N VAL A 379 -6.34 22.46 8.58
CA VAL A 379 -6.22 22.15 10.01
C VAL A 379 -4.95 21.33 10.20
N PRO A 380 -4.02 21.75 11.08
CA PRO A 380 -2.79 21.02 11.27
C PRO A 380 -3.03 19.57 11.70
N ALA A 381 -2.44 18.63 10.97
CA ALA A 381 -2.57 17.20 11.27
C ALA A 381 -2.12 16.86 12.69
N ARG A 382 -1.08 17.55 13.19
CA ARG A 382 -0.58 17.38 14.58
C ARG A 382 -1.66 17.61 15.63
N ASP A 383 -2.52 18.60 15.44
CA ASP A 383 -3.54 18.97 16.41
C ASP A 383 -4.64 17.89 16.43
N VAL A 384 -5.03 17.41 15.23
CA VAL A 384 -5.99 16.31 15.09
C VAL A 384 -5.46 15.01 15.68
N LEU A 385 -4.19 14.67 15.47
CA LEU A 385 -3.56 13.47 16.05
C LEU A 385 -3.50 13.56 17.58
N ALA A 386 -3.15 14.73 18.13
CA ALA A 386 -3.13 14.98 19.56
C ALA A 386 -4.53 14.81 20.18
N GLU A 387 -5.58 15.33 19.54
CA GLU A 387 -6.98 15.13 19.96
C GLU A 387 -7.37 13.64 19.97
N GLN A 388 -6.86 12.86 19.01
CA GLN A 388 -7.07 11.41 18.97
C GLN A 388 -6.13 10.63 19.92
N ARG A 389 -5.27 11.33 20.66
CA ARG A 389 -4.25 10.76 21.57
C ARG A 389 -3.29 9.81 20.85
N ILE A 390 -2.89 10.17 19.64
CA ILE A 390 -1.91 9.43 18.86
C ILE A 390 -0.57 10.14 19.01
N ASP A 391 0.39 9.44 19.62
CA ASP A 391 1.76 9.92 19.79
C ASP A 391 2.55 9.75 18.49
N LEU A 392 2.38 10.71 17.60
CA LEU A 392 3.05 10.78 16.31
C LEU A 392 3.26 12.23 15.94
N GLU A 393 4.51 12.67 15.99
CA GLU A 393 4.88 14.04 15.66
C GLU A 393 4.68 14.32 14.17
N MET A 394 3.88 15.36 13.88
CA MET A 394 3.57 15.82 12.53
C MET A 394 3.52 17.34 12.50
N GLY A 395 3.48 17.91 11.29
CA GLY A 395 3.23 19.33 11.07
C GLY A 395 1.79 19.57 10.62
N ASP A 396 1.66 20.41 9.60
CA ASP A 396 0.36 20.73 9.01
C ASP A 396 -0.26 19.52 8.28
N PHE A 397 0.59 18.66 7.72
CA PHE A 397 0.20 17.44 7.02
C PHE A 397 0.65 16.20 7.79
N LEU A 398 -0.08 15.10 7.61
CA LEU A 398 0.45 13.77 7.92
C LEU A 398 1.33 13.34 6.74
N SER A 399 2.61 13.09 7.01
CA SER A 399 3.60 12.64 6.02
C SER A 399 4.33 11.43 6.57
N LEU A 400 3.84 10.24 6.23
CA LEU A 400 4.44 8.98 6.64
C LEU A 400 5.48 8.54 5.63
N TRP A 401 6.60 8.08 6.19
CA TRP A 401 7.80 7.69 5.45
C TRP A 401 8.28 6.34 5.99
N PRO A 402 8.52 5.35 5.11
CA PRO A 402 8.92 4.03 5.58
C PRO A 402 10.18 4.00 6.45
N HIS A 403 11.17 4.82 6.15
CA HIS A 403 12.43 4.87 6.89
C HIS A 403 12.31 5.55 8.27
N ARG A 404 11.30 6.42 8.46
CA ARG A 404 11.08 7.12 9.74
C ARG A 404 10.04 6.43 10.62
N HIS A 405 8.98 5.86 10.01
CA HIS A 405 7.78 5.40 10.72
C HIS A 405 7.52 3.90 10.58
N SER A 406 8.31 3.18 9.78
CA SER A 406 8.12 1.75 9.48
C SER A 406 6.79 1.37 8.81
N THR A 407 5.97 2.33 8.40
CA THR A 407 4.73 2.15 7.59
C THR A 407 5.04 2.15 6.09
N ASP A 408 4.02 2.04 5.24
CA ASP A 408 4.12 2.53 3.86
C ASP A 408 4.19 4.08 3.84
N GLY A 409 4.56 4.63 2.67
CA GLY A 409 4.47 6.06 2.42
C GLY A 409 3.03 6.52 2.25
N PHE A 410 2.60 7.49 3.04
CA PHE A 410 1.26 8.07 2.99
C PHE A 410 1.31 9.57 3.23
N PHE A 411 0.37 10.27 2.61
CA PHE A 411 0.13 11.68 2.82
C PHE A 411 -1.33 11.91 3.21
N ALA A 412 -1.58 12.90 4.08
CA ALA A 412 -2.91 13.45 4.26
C ALA A 412 -2.92 14.91 4.68
N ALA A 413 -3.94 15.62 4.20
CA ALA A 413 -4.31 16.96 4.62
C ALA A 413 -5.71 16.94 5.24
N VAL A 414 -5.84 17.59 6.40
CA VAL A 414 -7.14 17.82 7.04
C VAL A 414 -7.60 19.22 6.70
N LEU A 415 -8.76 19.32 6.07
CA LEU A 415 -9.37 20.57 5.65
C LEU A 415 -10.69 20.72 6.39
N GLU A 416 -11.04 21.92 6.80
CA GLU A 416 -12.34 22.23 7.39
C GLU A 416 -13.05 23.32 6.60
N ARG A 417 -14.36 23.14 6.41
CA ARG A 417 -15.19 24.12 5.74
C ARG A 417 -15.58 25.20 6.73
N ARG A 418 -15.32 26.46 6.39
CA ARG A 418 -15.64 27.63 7.22
C ARG A 418 -17.15 27.71 7.53
N GLY A 419 -17.43 28.26 8.72
CA GLY A 419 -18.77 28.37 9.32
C GLY A 419 -19.78 29.26 8.61
#